data_AF-A0A4R5CHM5-F1
#
_entry.id   AF-A0A4R5CHM5-F1
#
_cell.length_a   1.000
_cell.length_b   1.000
_cell.length_c   1.000
_cell.angle_alpha   90.00
_cell.angle_beta   90.00
_cell.angle_gamma   90.00
#
_symmetry.space_group_name_H-M   'P 1'
#
loop_
_entity.id
_entity.type
_entity.pdbx_description
1 polymer ?
#
loop_
_entity_poly.entity_id
_entity_poly.type
_entity_poly.pdbx_seq_one_letter_code
_entity_poly.pdbx_strand_id
1 'polypeptide(L)'
;MKPKMIKILFLFCLSFPMVNQAQLSTKVIKSFPAHIIIKIYDVASKIELSEENQLKIGKKLYTSDSLANVSLANGESVSKIKKYYPPGKKFLIGILKPEELDTYLYELDKKNRFLLALKSSTILHLEPQQTLEIRKQEKLLDSLKITDYLQKHQFCNRKLDSILSKKQYASLMNLAYADESKKETDNDWKNIQKLKLVPTKDSSRVYSQLYAYNLEKNSFLDSHSKKFDTKQSTEIKNLIVLEKQPPVLTRYNILSNFIYKLNLFSIAIQYEKELNLNPTQIDSLLSRYRELELMKYKDKEENQLLKKTATYTLYENKAIVTILDPKQLAILLTNKNKKNAIQIAQENWKELEQQGLTNGYDKNSQLQEFAKYNLNFLVASDRLKMNNNPINMFKKRDVELKKPELLKQLDAIKRSEKYTKVAKNQLKW
;
A
#
# COMPACT_ATOMS: atom_id res chain seq x y z
N MET A 1 -19.46 37.04 31.19
CA MET A 1 -19.47 35.60 31.53
C MET A 1 -18.86 34.82 30.37
N LYS A 2 -17.68 34.22 30.57
CA LYS A 2 -16.97 33.38 29.59
C LYS A 2 -17.35 31.91 29.81
N PRO A 3 -17.73 31.13 28.78
CA PRO A 3 -17.68 29.68 28.88
C PRO A 3 -16.33 29.15 28.37
N LYS A 4 -15.85 28.14 29.08
CA LYS A 4 -14.50 27.58 29.08
C LYS A 4 -14.22 26.79 27.81
N MET A 5 -13.09 27.09 27.14
CA MET A 5 -12.47 26.20 26.16
C MET A 5 -12.02 24.91 26.85
N ILE A 6 -12.59 23.78 26.43
CA ILE A 6 -12.01 22.46 26.69
C ILE A 6 -10.90 22.25 25.65
N LYS A 7 -9.66 22.50 26.06
CA LYS A 7 -8.46 22.10 25.31
C LYS A 7 -8.22 20.60 25.56
N ILE A 8 -8.69 19.74 24.67
CA ILE A 8 -8.17 18.37 24.58
C ILE A 8 -6.83 18.46 23.84
N LEU A 9 -5.78 18.50 24.65
CA LEU A 9 -4.39 18.48 24.24
C LEU A 9 -4.05 17.03 23.81
N PHE A 10 -4.16 16.72 22.53
CA PHE A 10 -3.61 15.46 21.99
C PHE A 10 -2.09 15.60 21.89
N LEU A 11 -1.40 15.22 22.97
CA LEU A 11 0.03 14.89 22.97
C LEU A 11 0.22 13.67 22.07
N PHE A 12 0.64 13.88 20.83
CA PHE A 12 1.32 12.84 20.06
C PHE A 12 2.44 13.47 19.24
N CYS A 13 3.63 12.89 19.42
CA CYS A 13 4.79 12.96 18.51
C CYS A 13 5.64 14.24 18.52
N LEU A 14 6.46 14.39 19.57
CA LEU A 14 7.90 14.71 19.44
C LEU A 14 8.71 13.98 20.52
N SER A 15 8.44 12.69 20.76
CA SER A 15 9.47 11.79 21.27
C SER A 15 10.18 11.17 20.07
N PHE A 16 11.01 11.99 19.42
CA PHE A 16 12.21 11.39 18.84
C PHE A 16 12.84 10.59 19.98
N PRO A 17 13.19 9.31 19.82
CA PRO A 17 14.26 8.79 20.65
C PRO A 17 15.44 9.69 20.27
N MET A 18 15.75 10.67 21.13
CA MET A 18 17.13 11.08 21.28
C MET A 18 17.88 9.77 21.30
N VAL A 19 18.72 9.57 20.29
CA VAL A 19 19.73 8.52 20.35
C VAL A 19 20.47 8.82 21.63
N ASN A 20 20.09 8.14 22.71
CA ASN A 20 20.75 8.23 23.99
C ASN A 20 22.14 7.72 23.67
N GLN A 21 23.07 8.64 23.41
CA GLN A 21 24.47 8.30 23.30
C GLN A 21 24.76 7.55 24.59
N ALA A 22 25.07 6.26 24.48
CA ALA A 22 25.27 5.39 25.62
C ALA A 22 26.42 5.96 26.46
N GLN A 23 26.05 6.74 27.48
CA GLN A 23 27.03 7.46 28.27
C GLN A 23 27.55 6.49 29.32
N LEU A 24 28.75 5.98 29.07
CA LEU A 24 29.50 5.25 30.06
C LEU A 24 29.81 6.20 31.22
N SER A 25 29.59 5.72 32.44
CA SER A 25 29.84 6.55 33.61
C SER A 25 31.34 6.87 33.74
N THR A 26 31.66 8.07 34.19
CA THR A 26 33.06 8.49 34.42
C THR A 26 33.78 7.54 35.37
N LYS A 27 33.05 6.98 36.35
CA LYS A 27 33.58 6.00 37.29
C LYS A 27 33.95 4.69 36.58
N VAL A 28 33.11 4.21 35.67
CA VAL A 28 33.38 3.00 34.87
C VAL A 28 34.59 3.21 33.97
N ILE A 29 34.68 4.35 33.29
CA ILE A 29 35.80 4.70 32.39
C ILE A 29 37.14 4.70 33.14
N LYS A 30 37.16 5.21 34.38
CA LYS A 30 38.37 5.23 35.21
C LYS A 30 38.69 3.89 35.87
N SER A 31 37.75 2.96 35.96
CA SER A 31 37.90 1.71 36.75
C SER A 31 38.37 0.51 35.94
N PHE A 32 38.28 0.54 34.60
CA PHE A 32 38.56 -0.61 33.75
C PHE A 32 39.44 -0.25 32.56
N PRO A 33 40.22 -1.20 32.02
CA PRO A 33 40.99 -0.98 30.81
C PRO A 33 40.10 -0.85 29.56
N ALA A 34 40.64 -0.24 28.50
CA ALA A 34 39.90 0.13 27.30
C ALA A 34 39.13 -1.04 26.64
N HIS A 35 39.71 -2.24 26.57
CA HIS A 35 39.04 -3.40 25.96
C HIS A 35 37.81 -3.88 26.75
N ILE A 36 37.79 -3.66 28.06
CA ILE A 36 36.64 -3.94 28.91
C ILE A 36 35.60 -2.83 28.75
N ILE A 37 36.04 -1.57 28.69
CA ILE A 37 35.16 -0.41 28.45
C ILE A 37 34.37 -0.59 27.14
N ILE A 38 35.04 -1.00 26.05
CA ILE A 38 34.38 -1.26 24.76
C ILE A 38 33.27 -2.30 24.91
N LYS A 39 33.52 -3.40 25.61
CA LYS A 39 32.51 -4.45 25.85
C LYS A 39 31.36 -3.98 26.73
N ILE A 40 31.59 -3.10 27.70
CA ILE A 40 30.51 -2.47 28.47
C ILE A 40 29.68 -1.57 27.55
N TYR A 41 30.33 -0.78 26.71
CA TYR A 41 29.67 0.08 25.72
C TYR A 41 28.82 -0.72 24.71
N ASP A 42 29.28 -1.91 24.31
CA ASP A 42 28.52 -2.79 23.42
C ASP A 42 27.16 -3.21 24.02
N VAL A 43 27.07 -3.33 25.35
CA VAL A 43 25.80 -3.58 26.05
C VAL A 43 25.02 -2.29 26.24
N ALA A 44 25.68 -1.23 26.71
CA ALA A 44 25.07 0.08 26.96
C ALA A 44 24.50 0.74 25.69
N SER A 45 25.04 0.43 24.52
CA SER A 45 24.53 0.91 23.22
C SER A 45 23.19 0.27 22.81
N LYS A 46 22.78 -0.82 23.46
CA LYS A 46 21.53 -1.54 23.17
C LYS A 46 20.46 -1.31 24.23
N ILE A 47 20.86 -1.11 25.48
CA ILE A 47 19.95 -0.84 26.59
C ILE A 47 20.52 0.22 27.52
N GLU A 48 19.65 0.97 28.17
CA GLU A 48 20.05 1.89 29.22
C GLU A 48 20.53 1.09 30.44
N LEU A 49 21.74 1.42 30.91
CA LEU A 49 22.36 0.75 32.05
C LEU A 49 22.66 1.76 33.16
N SER A 50 22.24 1.44 34.38
CA SER A 50 22.69 2.17 35.57
C SER A 50 24.20 2.05 35.75
N GLU A 51 24.83 3.04 36.38
CA GLU A 51 26.27 2.99 36.71
C GLU A 51 26.63 1.70 37.47
N GLU A 52 25.76 1.25 38.37
CA GLU A 52 25.97 0.01 39.14
C GLU A 52 26.01 -1.22 38.22
N ASN A 53 25.09 -1.33 37.25
CA ASN A 53 25.07 -2.43 36.30
C ASN A 53 26.29 -2.37 35.36
N GLN A 54 26.70 -1.18 34.91
CA GLN A 54 27.93 -1.00 34.14
C GLN A 54 29.16 -1.48 34.92
N LEU A 55 29.26 -1.14 36.22
CA LEU A 55 30.34 -1.61 37.09
C LEU A 55 30.31 -3.13 37.30
N LYS A 56 29.12 -3.73 37.49
CA LYS A 56 28.98 -5.20 37.62
C LYS A 56 29.41 -5.93 36.35
N ILE A 57 29.02 -5.44 35.17
CA ILE A 57 29.46 -5.96 33.87
C ILE A 57 30.98 -5.85 33.77
N GLY A 58 31.54 -4.68 34.06
CA GLY A 58 32.99 -4.45 34.00
C GLY A 58 33.78 -5.37 34.92
N LYS A 59 33.36 -5.53 36.18
CA LYS A 59 34.01 -6.45 37.14
C LYS A 59 33.98 -7.88 36.63
N LYS A 60 32.81 -8.36 36.17
CA LYS A 60 32.67 -9.74 35.69
C LYS A 60 33.50 -9.99 34.42
N LEU A 61 33.56 -9.03 33.50
CA LEU A 61 34.42 -9.10 32.32
C LEU A 61 35.90 -9.13 32.72
N TYR A 62 36.31 -8.28 33.67
CA TYR A 62 37.69 -8.21 34.15
C TYR A 62 38.12 -9.52 34.83
N THR A 63 37.27 -10.10 35.68
CA THR A 63 37.53 -11.41 36.29
C THR A 63 37.61 -12.52 35.24
N SER A 64 36.70 -12.53 34.26
CA SER A 64 36.74 -13.47 33.14
C SER A 64 38.05 -13.37 32.35
N ASP A 65 38.51 -12.15 32.07
CA ASP A 65 39.76 -11.88 31.33
C ASP A 65 40.99 -12.35 32.12
N SER A 66 41.01 -12.08 33.43
CA SER A 66 42.06 -12.56 34.33
C SER A 66 42.13 -14.10 34.37
N LEU A 67 40.98 -14.78 34.45
CA LEU A 67 40.93 -16.25 34.45
C LEU A 67 41.37 -16.83 33.11
N ALA A 68 40.98 -16.21 32.01
CA ALA A 68 41.41 -16.61 30.67
C ALA A 68 42.94 -16.51 30.51
N ASN A 69 43.55 -15.44 31.03
CA ASN A 69 45.00 -15.27 31.01
C ASN A 69 45.73 -16.33 31.85
N VAL A 70 45.18 -16.71 33.01
CA VAL A 70 45.72 -17.80 33.83
C VAL A 70 45.63 -19.15 33.09
N SER A 71 44.48 -19.47 32.49
CA SER A 71 44.33 -20.68 31.66
C SER A 71 45.29 -20.70 30.47
N LEU A 72 45.48 -19.56 29.80
CA LEU A 72 46.43 -19.42 28.70
C LEU A 72 47.87 -19.67 29.17
N ALA A 73 48.27 -19.09 30.31
CA ALA A 73 49.59 -19.29 30.90
C ALA A 73 49.84 -20.75 31.30
N ASN A 74 48.78 -21.46 31.70
CA ASN A 74 48.83 -22.90 32.03
C ASN A 74 48.80 -23.82 30.79
N GLY A 75 48.89 -23.27 29.58
CA GLY A 75 48.94 -24.04 28.34
C GLY A 75 47.59 -24.67 27.95
N GLU A 76 46.47 -24.19 28.49
CA GLU A 76 45.16 -24.71 28.10
C GLU A 76 44.84 -24.40 26.64
N SER A 77 44.08 -25.30 26.00
CA SER A 77 43.67 -25.11 24.62
C SER A 77 42.79 -23.87 24.46
N VAL A 78 42.90 -23.22 23.29
CA VAL A 78 42.05 -22.07 22.91
C VAL A 78 40.55 -22.40 23.04
N SER A 79 40.14 -23.65 22.84
CA SER A 79 38.77 -24.12 23.05
C SER A 79 38.28 -24.04 24.50
N LYS A 80 39.16 -24.22 25.49
CA LYS A 80 38.84 -24.01 26.91
C LYS A 80 38.82 -22.52 27.26
N ILE A 81 39.78 -21.76 26.76
CA ILE A 81 39.90 -20.31 27.01
C ILE A 81 38.68 -19.54 26.47
N LYS A 82 38.15 -19.93 25.31
CA LYS A 82 36.91 -19.35 24.74
C LYS A 82 35.72 -19.37 25.69
N LYS A 83 35.67 -20.31 26.66
CA LYS A 83 34.56 -20.42 27.62
C LYS A 83 34.51 -19.25 28.61
N TYR A 84 35.60 -18.52 28.83
CA TYR A 84 35.65 -17.36 29.73
C TYR A 84 35.07 -16.08 29.11
N TYR A 85 34.90 -16.04 27.78
CA TYR A 85 34.47 -14.86 27.04
C TYR A 85 33.10 -14.96 26.34
N PRO A 86 31.98 -15.34 26.99
CA PRO A 86 30.69 -15.21 26.34
C PRO A 86 30.11 -13.79 26.58
N PRO A 87 30.06 -12.87 25.62
CA PRO A 87 29.08 -11.79 25.65
C PRO A 87 27.74 -12.36 25.16
N GLY A 88 27.17 -13.29 25.94
CA GLY A 88 25.91 -13.95 25.62
C GLY A 88 24.90 -13.77 26.74
N LYS A 89 23.63 -14.11 26.48
CA LYS A 89 22.52 -14.12 27.44
C LYS A 89 22.94 -14.57 28.85
N LYS A 90 23.67 -15.68 28.96
CA LYS A 90 24.16 -16.27 30.24
C LYS A 90 25.05 -15.33 31.06
N PHE A 91 25.80 -14.45 30.42
CA PHE A 91 26.67 -13.50 31.10
C PHE A 91 25.89 -12.41 31.82
N LEU A 92 24.81 -11.92 31.21
CA LEU A 92 24.00 -10.81 31.73
C LEU A 92 22.93 -11.25 32.71
N ILE A 93 22.58 -12.55 32.76
CA ILE A 93 21.72 -13.12 33.79
C ILE A 93 22.31 -12.83 35.18
N GLY A 94 21.46 -12.31 36.07
CA GLY A 94 21.83 -11.93 37.43
C GLY A 94 22.48 -10.55 37.56
N ILE A 95 22.78 -9.87 36.45
CA ILE A 95 23.18 -8.45 36.44
C ILE A 95 22.00 -7.58 36.03
N LEU A 96 21.35 -7.93 34.91
CA LEU A 96 20.21 -7.20 34.39
C LEU A 96 18.90 -7.70 34.99
N LYS A 97 17.93 -6.80 35.12
CA LYS A 97 16.54 -7.19 35.38
C LYS A 97 16.00 -7.98 34.19
N PRO A 98 15.01 -8.86 34.39
CA PRO A 98 14.44 -9.66 33.30
C PRO A 98 13.98 -8.82 32.11
N GLU A 99 13.39 -7.64 32.34
CA GLU A 99 12.88 -6.74 31.30
C GLU A 99 14.02 -6.07 30.51
N GLU A 100 15.09 -5.70 31.20
CA GLU A 100 16.32 -5.17 30.59
C GLU A 100 17.00 -6.24 29.73
N LEU A 101 17.02 -7.49 30.21
CA LEU A 101 17.56 -8.63 29.47
C LEU A 101 16.73 -8.92 28.22
N ASP A 102 15.40 -8.94 28.33
CA ASP A 102 14.49 -9.17 27.20
C ASP A 102 14.68 -8.08 26.12
N THR A 103 14.84 -6.82 26.54
CA THR A 103 15.12 -5.70 25.64
C THR A 103 16.48 -5.85 24.94
N TYR A 104 17.53 -6.20 25.69
CA TYR A 104 18.86 -6.43 25.15
C TYR A 104 18.86 -7.56 24.11
N LEU A 105 18.20 -8.68 24.42
CA LEU A 105 18.08 -9.81 23.50
C LEU A 105 17.30 -9.41 22.23
N TYR A 106 16.24 -8.61 22.36
CA TYR A 106 15.51 -8.09 21.20
C TYR A 106 16.42 -7.25 20.30
N GLU A 107 17.28 -6.39 20.85
CA GLU A 107 18.20 -5.60 20.03
C GLU A 107 19.24 -6.47 19.29
N LEU A 108 19.57 -7.65 19.81
CA LEU A 108 20.41 -8.64 19.12
C LEU A 108 19.65 -9.40 18.02
N ASP A 109 18.35 -9.64 18.20
CA ASP A 109 17.50 -10.33 17.23
C ASP A 109 16.13 -9.64 17.10
N LYS A 110 16.10 -8.52 16.37
CA LYS A 110 14.90 -7.69 16.18
C LYS A 110 13.76 -8.42 15.47
N LYS A 111 14.04 -9.58 14.87
CA LYS A 111 13.06 -10.39 14.16
C LYS A 111 12.42 -11.47 15.05
N ASN A 112 12.89 -11.64 16.28
CA ASN A 112 12.30 -12.58 17.22
C ASN A 112 11.02 -11.99 17.85
N ARG A 113 9.88 -12.57 17.50
CA ARG A 113 8.57 -12.09 17.97
C ARG A 113 8.29 -12.34 19.44
N PHE A 114 8.91 -13.37 20.04
CA PHE A 114 8.81 -13.56 21.48
C PHE A 114 9.51 -12.42 22.22
N LEU A 115 10.72 -12.05 21.78
CA LEU A 115 11.48 -10.95 22.36
C LEU A 115 10.79 -9.61 22.13
N LEU A 116 10.16 -9.40 20.97
CA LEU A 116 9.30 -8.23 20.73
C LEU A 116 8.14 -8.17 21.74
N ALA A 117 7.43 -9.28 21.95
CA ALA A 117 6.32 -9.33 22.89
C ALA A 117 6.78 -9.02 24.33
N LEU A 118 7.92 -9.57 24.76
CA LEU A 118 8.49 -9.33 26.09
C LEU A 118 8.95 -7.88 26.28
N LYS A 119 9.70 -7.34 25.30
CA LYS A 119 10.12 -5.93 25.29
C LYS A 119 8.91 -4.99 25.35
N SER A 120 7.82 -5.36 24.70
CA SER A 120 6.57 -4.58 24.66
C SER A 120 5.54 -5.01 25.70
N SER A 121 5.95 -5.69 26.77
CA SER A 121 5.05 -6.23 27.80
C SER A 121 4.10 -5.19 28.41
N THR A 122 4.59 -3.97 28.64
CA THR A 122 3.79 -2.85 29.16
C THR A 122 2.75 -2.35 28.17
N ILE A 123 3.12 -2.21 26.89
CA ILE A 123 2.23 -1.79 25.80
C ILE A 123 1.14 -2.84 25.54
N LEU A 124 1.53 -4.11 25.63
CA LEU A 124 0.63 -5.25 25.43
C LEU A 124 -0.18 -5.60 26.69
N HIS A 125 0.11 -4.98 27.84
CA HIS A 125 -0.45 -5.34 29.13
C HIS A 125 -0.40 -6.86 29.37
N LEU A 126 0.80 -7.44 29.29
CA LEU A 126 0.98 -8.89 29.46
C LEU A 126 0.81 -9.27 30.93
N GLU A 127 0.03 -10.32 31.16
CA GLU A 127 -0.09 -10.94 32.47
C GLU A 127 1.21 -11.66 32.85
N PRO A 128 1.54 -11.79 34.16
CA PRO A 128 2.74 -12.49 34.61
C PRO A 128 2.86 -13.92 34.05
N GLN A 129 1.74 -14.65 33.96
CA GLN A 129 1.71 -16.00 33.39
C GLN A 129 2.02 -16.01 31.89
N GLN A 130 1.49 -15.04 31.13
CA GLN A 130 1.79 -14.90 29.71
C GLN A 130 3.28 -14.61 29.50
N THR A 131 3.84 -13.71 30.31
CA THR A 131 5.27 -13.37 30.27
C THR A 131 6.15 -14.59 30.53
N LEU A 132 5.81 -15.39 31.54
CA LEU A 132 6.54 -16.61 31.89
C LEU A 132 6.48 -17.66 30.76
N GLU A 133 5.31 -17.87 30.17
CA GLU A 133 5.13 -18.82 29.07
C GLU A 133 5.86 -18.36 27.80
N ILE A 134 5.84 -17.06 27.47
CA ILE A 134 6.61 -16.52 26.34
C ILE A 134 8.11 -16.74 26.53
N ARG A 135 8.66 -16.47 27.73
CA ARG A 135 10.07 -16.74 28.05
C ARG A 135 10.42 -18.23 27.94
N LYS A 136 9.49 -19.12 28.29
CA LYS A 136 9.66 -20.57 28.14
C LYS A 136 9.73 -20.97 26.67
N GLN A 137 8.83 -20.45 25.83
CA GLN A 137 8.82 -20.73 24.38
C GLN A 137 10.05 -20.13 23.67
N GLU A 138 10.54 -18.96 24.11
CA GLU A 138 11.77 -18.37 23.59
C GLU A 138 13.00 -19.25 23.89
N LYS A 139 13.12 -19.78 25.11
CA LYS A 139 14.19 -20.75 25.45
C LYS A 139 14.08 -22.04 24.64
N LEU A 140 12.85 -22.50 24.39
CA LEU A 140 12.61 -23.68 23.54
C LEU A 140 13.08 -23.41 22.11
N LEU A 141 12.81 -22.23 21.57
CA LEU A 141 13.27 -21.82 20.25
C LEU A 141 14.81 -21.89 20.12
N ASP A 142 15.54 -21.41 21.14
CA ASP A 142 17.00 -21.50 21.19
C ASP A 142 17.48 -22.97 21.14
N SER A 143 16.78 -23.87 21.82
CA SER A 143 17.15 -25.30 21.88
C SER A 143 16.85 -26.07 20.58
N LEU A 144 15.78 -25.69 19.87
CA LEU A 144 15.37 -26.31 18.61
C LEU A 144 16.30 -25.96 17.44
N LYS A 145 17.16 -24.95 17.59
CA LYS A 145 18.13 -24.50 16.57
C LYS A 145 17.50 -24.29 15.19
N ILE A 146 16.27 -23.78 15.15
CA ILE A 146 15.58 -23.47 13.90
C ILE A 146 16.33 -22.32 13.23
N THR A 147 17.03 -22.62 12.13
CA THR A 147 17.80 -21.64 11.35
C THR A 147 16.97 -21.04 10.22
N ASP A 148 15.96 -21.75 9.72
CA ASP A 148 15.09 -21.24 8.68
C ASP A 148 14.22 -20.09 9.20
N TYR A 149 14.32 -18.96 8.49
CA TYR A 149 13.69 -17.71 8.88
C TYR A 149 12.16 -17.81 8.93
N LEU A 150 11.57 -18.47 7.92
CA LEU A 150 10.13 -18.60 7.78
C LEU A 150 9.56 -19.53 8.85
N GLN A 151 10.17 -20.70 9.05
CA GLN A 151 9.80 -21.66 10.10
C GLN A 151 9.90 -21.02 11.49
N LYS A 152 10.94 -20.21 11.74
CA LYS A 152 11.07 -19.45 13.00
C LYS A 152 9.88 -18.52 13.22
N HIS A 153 9.46 -17.77 12.20
CA HIS A 153 8.33 -16.84 12.30
C HIS A 153 7.00 -17.57 12.50
N GLN A 154 6.75 -18.63 11.74
CA GLN A 154 5.55 -19.46 11.87
C GLN A 154 5.46 -20.11 13.24
N PHE A 155 6.59 -20.61 13.77
CA PHE A 155 6.65 -21.16 15.12
C PHE A 155 6.30 -20.11 16.17
N CYS A 156 6.92 -18.93 16.11
CA CYS A 156 6.66 -17.86 17.06
C CYS A 156 5.19 -17.44 17.04
N ASN A 157 4.63 -17.23 15.84
CA ASN A 157 3.23 -16.83 15.66
C ASN A 157 2.26 -17.82 16.26
N ARG A 158 2.40 -19.10 15.91
CA ARG A 158 1.50 -20.15 16.42
C ARG A 158 1.51 -20.21 17.95
N LYS A 159 2.68 -20.03 18.57
CA LYS A 159 2.79 -20.01 20.04
C LYS A 159 2.23 -18.73 20.64
N LEU A 160 2.54 -17.57 20.08
CA LEU A 160 2.04 -16.29 20.57
C LEU A 160 0.52 -16.18 20.43
N ASP A 161 -0.08 -16.68 19.35
CA ASP A 161 -1.54 -16.73 19.15
C ASP A 161 -2.23 -17.60 20.20
N SER A 162 -1.55 -18.64 20.71
CA SER A 162 -2.07 -19.48 21.81
C SER A 162 -1.89 -18.89 23.21
N ILE A 163 -0.98 -17.94 23.39
CA ILE A 163 -0.66 -17.34 24.71
C ILE A 163 -1.36 -15.99 24.89
N LEU A 164 -1.46 -15.20 23.82
CA LEU A 164 -1.98 -13.85 23.83
C LEU A 164 -3.48 -13.85 23.52
N SER A 165 -4.21 -12.88 24.10
CA SER A 165 -5.56 -12.59 23.62
C SER A 165 -5.52 -12.05 22.18
N LYS A 166 -6.64 -12.14 21.46
CA LYS A 166 -6.76 -11.60 20.08
C LYS A 166 -6.33 -10.13 19.97
N LYS A 167 -6.70 -9.30 20.97
CA LYS A 167 -6.33 -7.88 21.01
C LYS A 167 -4.83 -7.67 21.23
N GLN A 168 -4.21 -8.45 22.12
CA GLN A 168 -2.78 -8.42 22.37
C GLN A 168 -2.00 -8.89 21.14
N TYR A 169 -2.42 -10.00 20.52
CA TYR A 169 -1.78 -10.52 19.31
C TYR A 169 -1.85 -9.51 18.15
N ALA A 170 -3.01 -8.89 17.92
CA ALA A 170 -3.15 -7.83 16.93
C ALA A 170 -2.22 -6.64 17.22
N SER A 171 -2.13 -6.22 18.48
CA SER A 171 -1.23 -5.14 18.90
C SER A 171 0.25 -5.50 18.70
N LEU A 172 0.63 -6.75 18.95
CA LEU A 172 1.96 -7.26 18.66
C LEU A 172 2.27 -7.23 17.16
N MET A 173 1.33 -7.63 16.31
CA MET A 173 1.51 -7.56 14.85
C MET A 173 1.66 -6.10 14.38
N ASN A 174 0.95 -5.15 14.99
CA ASN A 174 1.15 -3.72 14.71
C ASN A 174 2.57 -3.28 15.10
N LEU A 175 3.05 -3.67 16.28
CA LEU A 175 4.43 -3.36 16.70
C LEU A 175 5.48 -3.97 15.76
N ALA A 176 5.25 -5.21 15.29
CA ALA A 176 6.18 -5.91 14.40
C ALA A 176 6.34 -5.24 13.03
N TYR A 177 5.30 -4.57 12.54
CA TYR A 177 5.27 -3.93 11.23
C TYR A 177 5.33 -2.39 11.28
N ALA A 178 5.43 -1.78 12.47
CA ALA A 178 5.40 -0.32 12.64
C ALA A 178 6.45 0.40 11.77
N ASP A 179 7.70 -0.06 11.77
CA ASP A 179 8.79 0.57 11.01
C ASP A 179 8.60 0.42 9.50
N GLU A 180 8.16 -0.76 9.03
CA GLU A 180 7.91 -1.02 7.61
C GLU A 180 6.74 -0.19 7.11
N SER A 181 5.62 -0.19 7.84
CA SER A 181 4.46 0.61 7.53
C SER A 181 4.74 2.12 7.59
N LYS A 182 5.64 2.57 8.47
CA LYS A 182 6.11 3.97 8.49
C LYS A 182 6.88 4.30 7.22
N LYS A 183 7.84 3.46 6.81
CA LYS A 183 8.61 3.68 5.57
C LYS A 183 7.73 3.74 4.33
N GLU A 184 6.75 2.83 4.22
CA GLU A 184 5.77 2.86 3.13
C GLU A 184 4.95 4.15 3.16
N THR A 185 4.49 4.55 4.35
CA THR A 185 3.73 5.79 4.54
C THR A 185 4.53 7.04 4.18
N ASP A 186 5.80 7.11 4.58
CA ASP A 186 6.69 8.22 4.22
C ASP A 186 6.85 8.33 2.70
N ASN A 187 6.96 7.19 2.00
CA ASN A 187 7.04 7.15 0.54
C ASN A 187 5.73 7.58 -0.13
N ASP A 188 4.58 7.05 0.33
CA ASP A 188 3.25 7.43 -0.16
C ASP A 188 3.02 8.94 0.06
N TRP A 189 3.33 9.43 1.26
CA TRP A 189 3.19 10.83 1.62
C TRP A 189 4.05 11.75 0.77
N LYS A 190 5.33 11.40 0.56
CA LYS A 190 6.23 12.14 -0.33
C LYS A 190 5.66 12.26 -1.74
N ASN A 191 5.04 11.21 -2.25
CA ASN A 191 4.46 11.21 -3.59
C ASN A 191 3.16 12.02 -3.68
N ILE A 192 2.31 11.95 -2.65
CA ILE A 192 1.12 12.80 -2.51
C ILE A 192 1.50 14.29 -2.43
N GLN A 193 2.57 14.62 -1.70
CA GLN A 193 3.08 15.99 -1.59
C GLN A 193 3.60 16.53 -2.93
N LYS A 194 4.29 15.72 -3.74
CA LYS A 194 4.77 16.14 -5.07
C LYS A 194 3.62 16.61 -5.97
N LEU A 195 2.47 15.95 -5.91
CA LEU A 195 1.27 16.32 -6.68
C LEU A 195 0.41 17.40 -6.01
N LYS A 196 0.79 17.86 -4.81
CA LYS A 196 0.05 18.89 -4.04
C LYS A 196 -1.43 18.54 -3.83
N LEU A 197 -1.74 17.27 -3.58
CA LEU A 197 -3.14 16.80 -3.47
C LEU A 197 -3.81 17.16 -2.15
N VAL A 198 -3.04 17.59 -1.14
CA VAL A 198 -3.52 17.82 0.22
C VAL A 198 -3.11 19.23 0.68
N PRO A 199 -4.05 20.05 1.17
CA PRO A 199 -3.73 21.32 1.81
C PRO A 199 -2.86 21.13 3.07
N THR A 200 -1.97 22.07 3.36
CA THR A 200 -1.07 21.99 4.53
C THR A 200 -1.81 21.73 5.84
N LYS A 201 -2.98 22.36 6.05
CA LYS A 201 -3.82 22.18 7.25
C LYS A 201 -4.28 20.74 7.49
N ASP A 202 -4.41 19.93 6.45
CA ASP A 202 -4.90 18.56 6.53
C ASP A 202 -3.77 17.51 6.60
N SER A 203 -2.50 17.95 6.52
CA SER A 203 -1.35 17.07 6.35
C SER A 203 -1.21 16.01 7.45
N SER A 204 -1.30 16.42 8.72
CA SER A 204 -1.15 15.49 9.85
C SER A 204 -2.27 14.45 9.89
N ARG A 205 -3.51 14.86 9.57
CA ARG A 205 -4.67 13.96 9.54
C ARG A 205 -4.50 12.92 8.43
N VAL A 206 -4.11 13.36 7.23
CA VAL A 206 -3.93 12.47 6.08
C VAL A 206 -2.76 11.52 6.30
N TYR A 207 -1.62 12.01 6.81
CA TYR A 207 -0.47 11.16 7.12
C TYR A 207 -0.86 10.06 8.12
N SER A 208 -1.61 10.39 9.18
CA SER A 208 -2.10 9.40 10.15
C SER A 208 -3.04 8.36 9.52
N GLN A 209 -3.89 8.75 8.56
CA GLN A 209 -4.75 7.82 7.83
C GLN A 209 -3.94 6.86 6.95
N LEU A 210 -2.92 7.36 6.26
CA LEU A 210 -2.00 6.54 5.47
C LEU A 210 -1.23 5.56 6.34
N TYR A 211 -0.73 6.03 7.50
CA TYR A 211 -0.04 5.18 8.46
C TYR A 211 -0.94 4.07 9.00
N ALA A 212 -2.15 4.41 9.43
CA ALA A 212 -3.12 3.43 9.91
C ALA A 212 -3.45 2.37 8.84
N TYR A 213 -3.64 2.80 7.59
CA TYR A 213 -3.88 1.90 6.46
C TYR A 213 -2.70 0.95 6.21
N ASN A 214 -1.48 1.48 6.09
CA ASN A 214 -0.29 0.66 5.83
C ASN A 214 0.04 -0.26 7.01
N LEU A 215 -0.22 0.18 8.24
CA LEU A 215 -0.08 -0.64 9.44
C LEU A 215 -1.05 -1.83 9.42
N GLU A 216 -2.34 -1.56 9.25
CA GLU A 216 -3.35 -2.61 9.21
C GLU A 216 -3.12 -3.61 8.06
N LYS A 217 -2.76 -3.10 6.88
CA LYS A 217 -2.42 -3.91 5.70
C LYS A 217 -1.26 -4.87 5.99
N ASN A 218 -0.13 -4.36 6.49
CA ASN A 218 1.08 -5.17 6.69
C ASN A 218 0.92 -6.14 7.86
N SER A 219 0.32 -5.69 8.96
CA SER A 219 0.05 -6.53 10.14
C SER A 219 -0.96 -7.64 9.85
N PHE A 220 -1.94 -7.42 8.98
CA PHE A 220 -2.91 -8.45 8.61
C PHE A 220 -2.32 -9.49 7.65
N LEU A 221 -1.59 -9.04 6.62
CA LEU A 221 -0.96 -9.91 5.61
C LEU A 221 0.15 -10.76 6.22
N ASP A 222 0.90 -10.19 7.15
CA ASP A 222 2.01 -10.82 7.84
C ASP A 222 2.96 -11.58 6.89
N SER A 223 3.52 -10.86 5.93
CA SER A 223 4.35 -11.42 4.84
C SER A 223 5.55 -12.24 5.35
N HIS A 224 6.15 -11.85 6.47
CA HIS A 224 7.28 -12.54 7.09
C HIS A 224 6.97 -13.98 7.53
N SER A 225 5.70 -14.30 7.83
CA SER A 225 5.27 -15.65 8.20
C SER A 225 4.64 -16.44 7.05
N LYS A 226 4.47 -15.80 5.88
CA LYS A 226 3.63 -16.29 4.77
C LYS A 226 2.30 -16.83 5.29
N LYS A 227 1.61 -16.03 6.10
CA LYS A 227 0.30 -16.37 6.67
C LYS A 227 -0.71 -16.85 5.62
N PHE A 228 -0.59 -16.30 4.41
CA PHE A 228 -1.38 -16.67 3.24
C PHE A 228 -0.47 -17.12 2.10
N ASP A 229 -0.97 -18.00 1.25
CA ASP A 229 -0.31 -18.28 -0.03
C ASP A 229 -0.33 -17.05 -0.95
N THR A 230 0.43 -17.09 -2.05
CA THR A 230 0.58 -15.94 -2.96
C THR A 230 -0.76 -15.48 -3.57
N LYS A 231 -1.65 -16.42 -3.89
CA LYS A 231 -2.96 -16.11 -4.50
C LYS A 231 -3.87 -15.46 -3.47
N GLN A 232 -4.01 -16.08 -2.30
CA GLN A 232 -4.79 -15.56 -1.18
C GLN A 232 -4.27 -14.19 -0.72
N SER A 233 -2.96 -14.02 -0.59
CA SER A 233 -2.33 -12.75 -0.23
C SER A 233 -2.67 -11.64 -1.23
N THR A 234 -2.70 -11.96 -2.53
CA THR A 234 -3.10 -11.02 -3.58
C THR A 234 -4.58 -10.64 -3.48
N GLU A 235 -5.45 -11.63 -3.26
CA GLU A 235 -6.90 -11.41 -3.09
C GLU A 235 -7.20 -10.53 -1.86
N ILE A 236 -6.62 -10.87 -0.72
CA ILE A 236 -6.73 -10.10 0.52
C ILE A 236 -6.18 -8.68 0.36
N LYS A 237 -5.03 -8.52 -0.30
CA LYS A 237 -4.46 -7.20 -0.57
C LYS A 237 -5.40 -6.35 -1.41
N ASN A 238 -6.00 -6.94 -2.45
CA ASN A 238 -6.99 -6.25 -3.28
C ASN A 238 -8.22 -5.84 -2.47
N LEU A 239 -8.72 -6.73 -1.59
CA LEU A 239 -9.85 -6.41 -0.71
C LEU A 239 -9.51 -5.26 0.26
N ILE A 240 -8.35 -5.30 0.92
CA ILE A 240 -7.91 -4.22 1.81
C ILE A 240 -7.77 -2.89 1.06
N VAL A 241 -7.26 -2.91 -0.17
CA VAL A 241 -7.21 -1.71 -1.03
C VAL A 241 -8.62 -1.19 -1.28
N LEU A 242 -9.56 -2.05 -1.70
CA LEU A 242 -10.94 -1.65 -2.01
C LEU A 242 -11.73 -1.20 -0.78
N GLU A 243 -11.42 -1.71 0.42
CA GLU A 243 -12.19 -1.42 1.64
C GLU A 243 -11.57 -0.36 2.55
N LYS A 244 -10.25 -0.13 2.47
CA LYS A 244 -9.55 0.64 3.50
C LYS A 244 -8.56 1.65 2.96
N GLN A 245 -8.25 1.64 1.66
CA GLN A 245 -7.34 2.62 1.08
C GLN A 245 -7.89 4.04 1.27
N PRO A 246 -7.10 4.97 1.85
CA PRO A 246 -7.50 6.36 1.97
C PRO A 246 -7.76 7.00 0.60
N PRO A 247 -8.83 7.81 0.43
CA PRO A 247 -9.21 8.38 -0.86
C PRO A 247 -8.08 9.18 -1.55
N VAL A 248 -7.26 9.87 -0.77
CA VAL A 248 -6.09 10.60 -1.28
C VAL A 248 -5.06 9.70 -1.97
N LEU A 249 -4.86 8.47 -1.46
CA LEU A 249 -3.94 7.51 -2.05
C LEU A 249 -4.56 6.92 -3.32
N THR A 250 -5.87 6.66 -3.32
CA THR A 250 -6.62 6.28 -4.53
C THR A 250 -6.50 7.36 -5.62
N ARG A 251 -6.71 8.63 -5.25
CA ARG A 251 -6.55 9.78 -6.16
C ARG A 251 -5.14 9.87 -6.71
N TYR A 252 -4.12 9.76 -5.86
CA TYR A 252 -2.73 9.71 -6.28
C TYR A 252 -2.48 8.60 -7.30
N ASN A 253 -2.93 7.38 -7.02
CA ASN A 253 -2.75 6.21 -7.90
C ASN A 253 -3.43 6.40 -9.27
N ILE A 254 -4.60 7.04 -9.31
CA ILE A 254 -5.29 7.38 -10.57
C ILE A 254 -4.49 8.41 -11.38
N LEU A 255 -4.00 9.47 -10.71
CA LEU A 255 -3.28 10.57 -11.37
C LEU A 255 -1.87 10.18 -11.85
N SER A 256 -1.23 9.24 -11.17
CA SER A 256 0.13 8.79 -11.48
C SER A 256 0.20 7.70 -12.55
N ASN A 257 -0.92 7.37 -13.21
CA ASN A 257 -1.02 6.38 -14.28
C ASN A 257 -0.48 4.98 -13.92
N PHE A 258 -0.47 4.64 -12.63
CA PHE A 258 -0.24 3.25 -12.22
C PHE A 258 -1.42 2.36 -12.65
N ILE A 259 -1.25 1.04 -12.57
CA ILE A 259 -2.24 0.03 -12.97
C ILE A 259 -3.52 0.20 -12.12
N TYR A 260 -4.44 1.08 -12.54
CA TYR A 260 -5.76 1.26 -11.95
C TYR A 260 -6.84 0.91 -12.99
N LYS A 261 -8.05 0.63 -12.53
CA LYS A 261 -9.14 0.19 -13.42
C LYS A 261 -9.77 1.40 -14.09
N LEU A 262 -9.65 1.47 -15.42
CA LEU A 262 -10.24 2.54 -16.23
C LEU A 262 -11.77 2.44 -16.20
N ASN A 263 -12.38 3.50 -15.67
CA ASN A 263 -13.81 3.74 -15.58
C ASN A 263 -14.06 5.27 -15.59
N LEU A 264 -15.28 5.74 -15.85
CA LEU A 264 -15.64 7.16 -15.96
C LEU A 264 -15.23 7.98 -14.74
N PHE A 265 -15.30 7.42 -13.53
CA PHE A 265 -14.88 8.12 -12.32
C PHE A 265 -13.37 8.37 -12.32
N SER A 266 -12.58 7.34 -12.62
CA SER A 266 -11.13 7.46 -12.70
C SER A 266 -10.67 8.38 -13.85
N ILE A 267 -11.35 8.33 -14.99
CA ILE A 267 -11.09 9.25 -16.11
C ILE A 267 -11.41 10.69 -15.70
N ALA A 268 -12.51 10.92 -14.98
CA ALA A 268 -12.83 12.26 -14.46
C ALA A 268 -11.75 12.77 -13.50
N ILE A 269 -11.21 11.91 -12.62
CA ILE A 269 -10.08 12.27 -11.76
C ILE A 269 -8.81 12.56 -12.59
N GLN A 270 -8.50 11.78 -13.64
CA GLN A 270 -7.34 12.08 -14.51
C GLN A 270 -7.40 13.47 -15.13
N TYR A 271 -8.59 13.89 -15.53
CA TYR A 271 -8.84 15.20 -16.14
C TYR A 271 -9.31 16.24 -15.11
N GLU A 272 -9.00 16.06 -13.81
CA GLU A 272 -9.53 16.89 -12.72
C GLU A 272 -9.27 18.40 -12.91
N LYS A 273 -8.12 18.76 -13.51
CA LYS A 273 -7.76 20.15 -13.79
C LYS A 273 -8.55 20.75 -14.97
N GLU A 274 -8.69 19.99 -16.05
CA GLU A 274 -9.45 20.43 -17.24
C GLU A 274 -10.95 20.53 -16.95
N LEU A 275 -11.44 19.66 -16.07
CA LEU A 275 -12.82 19.65 -15.59
C LEU A 275 -13.07 20.71 -14.49
N ASN A 276 -12.00 21.34 -13.97
CA ASN A 276 -12.07 22.26 -12.84
C ASN A 276 -12.88 21.67 -11.66
N LEU A 277 -12.56 20.43 -11.29
CA LEU A 277 -13.31 19.72 -10.24
C LEU A 277 -13.06 20.37 -8.87
N ASN A 278 -14.15 20.60 -8.14
CA ASN A 278 -14.06 21.02 -6.75
C ASN A 278 -13.82 19.82 -5.80
N PRO A 279 -13.38 20.06 -4.55
CA PRO A 279 -13.10 18.98 -3.60
C PRO A 279 -14.28 18.02 -3.36
N THR A 280 -15.51 18.52 -3.28
CA THR A 280 -16.70 17.70 -3.07
C THR A 280 -16.96 16.75 -4.24
N GLN A 281 -16.72 17.22 -5.48
CA GLN A 281 -16.82 16.38 -6.67
C GLN A 281 -15.74 15.30 -6.67
N ILE A 282 -14.50 15.65 -6.33
CA ILE A 282 -13.38 14.70 -6.22
C ILE A 282 -13.71 13.61 -5.20
N ASP A 283 -14.18 13.98 -4.01
CA ASP A 283 -14.55 13.01 -2.97
C ASP A 283 -15.68 12.09 -3.43
N SER A 284 -16.70 12.64 -4.11
CA SER A 284 -17.81 11.87 -4.66
C SER A 284 -17.37 10.89 -5.74
N LEU A 285 -16.48 11.31 -6.65
CA LEU A 285 -15.92 10.45 -7.69
C LEU A 285 -15.11 9.30 -7.09
N LEU A 286 -14.27 9.57 -6.08
CA LEU A 286 -13.46 8.55 -5.41
C LEU A 286 -14.32 7.55 -4.63
N SER A 287 -15.40 8.02 -3.98
CA SER A 287 -16.37 7.14 -3.31
C SER A 287 -17.07 6.21 -4.30
N ARG A 288 -17.61 6.76 -5.39
CA ARG A 288 -18.32 5.97 -6.41
C ARG A 288 -17.39 5.02 -7.18
N TYR A 289 -16.14 5.44 -7.43
CA TYR A 289 -15.10 4.57 -7.96
C TYR A 289 -14.92 3.33 -7.07
N ARG A 290 -14.74 3.56 -5.76
CA ARG A 290 -14.52 2.49 -4.80
C ARG A 290 -15.73 1.56 -4.68
N GLU A 291 -16.94 2.10 -4.61
CA GLU A 291 -18.19 1.34 -4.60
C GLU A 291 -18.31 0.43 -5.84
N LEU A 292 -18.06 0.98 -7.04
CA LEU A 292 -18.11 0.23 -8.29
C LEU A 292 -17.12 -0.94 -8.32
N GLU A 293 -15.87 -0.68 -7.93
CA GLU A 293 -14.83 -1.72 -7.96
C GLU A 293 -15.08 -2.78 -6.88
N LEU A 294 -15.65 -2.41 -5.72
CA LEU A 294 -16.08 -3.38 -4.70
C LEU A 294 -17.26 -4.25 -5.18
N MET A 295 -18.24 -3.68 -5.90
CA MET A 295 -19.33 -4.45 -6.52
C MET A 295 -18.79 -5.47 -7.52
N LYS A 296 -17.89 -5.04 -8.43
CA LYS A 296 -17.25 -5.93 -9.40
C LYS A 296 -16.43 -7.02 -8.73
N TYR A 297 -15.74 -6.70 -7.64
CA TYR A 297 -14.95 -7.67 -6.89
C TYR A 297 -15.82 -8.80 -6.32
N LYS A 298 -16.91 -8.45 -5.63
CA LYS A 298 -17.86 -9.43 -5.05
C LYS A 298 -18.52 -10.30 -6.13
N ASP A 299 -18.98 -9.67 -7.21
CA ASP A 299 -19.61 -10.40 -8.33
C ASP A 299 -18.62 -11.28 -9.11
N LYS A 300 -17.31 -11.01 -9.04
CA LYS A 300 -16.28 -11.89 -9.60
C LYS A 300 -16.15 -13.17 -8.77
N GLU A 301 -16.19 -13.07 -7.44
CA GLU A 301 -16.17 -14.25 -6.56
C GLU A 301 -17.41 -15.13 -6.78
N GLU A 302 -18.55 -14.53 -7.12
CA GLU A 302 -19.79 -15.25 -7.44
C GLU A 302 -19.90 -15.71 -8.92
N ASN A 303 -18.87 -15.53 -9.76
CA ASN A 303 -18.90 -15.80 -11.20
C ASN A 303 -20.04 -15.08 -11.98
N GLN A 304 -20.45 -13.90 -11.52
CA GLN A 304 -21.54 -13.09 -12.10
C GLN A 304 -21.06 -11.86 -12.88
N LEU A 305 -19.75 -11.54 -12.82
CA LEU A 305 -19.18 -10.32 -13.39
C LEU A 305 -19.62 -10.03 -14.84
N LEU A 306 -19.49 -11.00 -15.75
CA LEU A 306 -19.84 -10.81 -17.17
C LEU A 306 -21.36 -10.59 -17.35
N LYS A 307 -22.19 -11.29 -16.57
CA LYS A 307 -23.65 -11.21 -16.61
C LYS A 307 -24.16 -9.83 -16.16
N LYS A 308 -23.41 -9.14 -15.29
CA LYS A 308 -23.79 -7.84 -14.70
C LYS A 308 -23.13 -6.63 -15.36
N THR A 309 -22.46 -6.80 -16.49
CA THR A 309 -21.78 -5.69 -17.21
C THR A 309 -22.69 -4.49 -17.49
N ALA A 310 -23.94 -4.74 -17.89
CA ALA A 310 -24.94 -3.69 -18.13
C ALA A 310 -25.29 -2.93 -16.84
N THR A 311 -25.38 -3.64 -15.70
CA THR A 311 -25.66 -3.05 -14.38
C THR A 311 -24.57 -2.08 -13.96
N TYR A 312 -23.29 -2.46 -14.11
CA TYR A 312 -22.17 -1.57 -13.79
C TYR A 312 -22.15 -0.32 -14.67
N THR A 313 -22.39 -0.50 -15.98
CA THR A 313 -22.46 0.62 -16.93
C THR A 313 -23.59 1.59 -16.56
N LEU A 314 -24.76 1.06 -16.18
CA LEU A 314 -25.90 1.87 -15.75
C LEU A 314 -25.61 2.62 -14.45
N TYR A 315 -25.03 1.94 -13.45
CA TYR A 315 -24.63 2.55 -12.18
C TYR A 315 -23.67 3.71 -12.42
N GLU A 316 -22.63 3.46 -13.22
CA GLU A 316 -21.59 4.45 -13.53
C GLU A 316 -22.16 5.67 -14.25
N ASN A 317 -22.97 5.44 -15.30
CA ASN A 317 -23.63 6.49 -16.06
C ASN A 317 -24.58 7.34 -15.21
N LYS A 318 -25.35 6.73 -14.31
CA LYS A 318 -26.25 7.49 -13.42
C LYS A 318 -25.46 8.34 -12.44
N ALA A 319 -24.44 7.77 -11.80
CA ALA A 319 -23.66 8.48 -10.79
C ALA A 319 -22.86 9.65 -11.40
N ILE A 320 -22.22 9.47 -12.57
CA ILE A 320 -21.39 10.53 -13.16
C ILE A 320 -22.22 11.77 -13.52
N VAL A 321 -23.44 11.58 -14.02
CA VAL A 321 -24.37 12.67 -14.37
C VAL A 321 -24.85 13.45 -13.13
N THR A 322 -24.89 12.80 -11.96
CA THR A 322 -25.23 13.49 -10.70
C THR A 322 -24.08 14.26 -10.08
N ILE A 323 -22.82 13.89 -10.39
CA ILE A 323 -21.63 14.52 -9.80
C ILE A 323 -21.12 15.67 -10.65
N LEU A 324 -21.13 15.51 -11.98
CA LEU A 324 -20.59 16.49 -12.92
C LEU A 324 -21.70 17.34 -13.53
N ASP A 325 -21.44 18.63 -13.67
CA ASP A 325 -22.34 19.50 -14.41
C ASP A 325 -22.31 19.20 -15.93
N PRO A 326 -23.29 19.70 -16.72
CA PRO A 326 -23.36 19.41 -18.16
C PRO A 326 -22.14 19.84 -18.99
N LYS A 327 -21.40 20.88 -18.56
CA LYS A 327 -20.18 21.36 -19.23
C LYS A 327 -19.01 20.45 -18.90
N GLN A 328 -18.82 20.12 -17.62
CA GLN A 328 -17.82 19.15 -17.16
C GLN A 328 -18.02 17.79 -17.83
N LEU A 329 -19.26 17.30 -17.91
CA LEU A 329 -19.58 16.05 -18.59
C LEU A 329 -19.22 16.09 -20.09
N ALA A 330 -19.38 17.25 -20.75
CA ALA A 330 -18.96 17.42 -22.15
C ALA A 330 -17.45 17.26 -22.32
N ILE A 331 -16.67 17.89 -21.45
CA ILE A 331 -15.19 17.83 -21.45
C ILE A 331 -14.75 16.38 -21.18
N LEU A 332 -15.34 15.72 -20.16
CA LEU A 332 -15.03 14.33 -19.82
C LEU A 332 -15.25 13.39 -21.01
N LEU A 333 -16.43 13.45 -21.64
CA LEU A 333 -16.76 12.59 -22.79
C LEU A 333 -15.88 12.89 -24.01
N THR A 334 -15.50 14.15 -24.20
CA THR A 334 -14.57 14.55 -25.26
C THR A 334 -13.21 13.89 -25.04
N ASN A 335 -12.66 14.02 -23.83
CA ASN A 335 -11.34 13.46 -23.50
C ASN A 335 -11.33 11.92 -23.51
N LYS A 336 -12.40 11.28 -23.00
CA LYS A 336 -12.58 9.82 -23.07
C LYS A 336 -12.52 9.31 -24.51
N ASN A 337 -13.17 10.00 -25.44
CA ASN A 337 -13.38 9.50 -26.80
C ASN A 337 -12.37 10.02 -27.82
N LYS A 338 -11.54 11.03 -27.49
CA LYS A 338 -10.60 11.69 -28.40
C LYS A 338 -9.65 10.71 -29.10
N LYS A 339 -8.98 9.83 -28.34
CA LYS A 339 -8.04 8.84 -28.91
C LYS A 339 -8.76 7.84 -29.82
N ASN A 340 -9.92 7.35 -29.41
CA ASN A 340 -10.72 6.42 -30.19
C ASN A 340 -11.23 7.05 -31.50
N ALA A 341 -11.68 8.31 -31.45
CA ALA A 341 -12.13 9.03 -32.64
C ALA A 341 -11.01 9.20 -33.68
N ILE A 342 -9.78 9.48 -33.24
CA ILE A 342 -8.60 9.55 -34.12
C ILE A 342 -8.29 8.17 -34.71
N GLN A 343 -8.33 7.11 -33.91
CA GLN A 343 -8.11 5.75 -34.38
C GLN A 343 -9.13 5.34 -35.44
N ILE A 344 -10.43 5.55 -35.19
CA ILE A 344 -11.50 5.26 -36.14
C ILE A 344 -11.31 6.08 -37.43
N ALA A 345 -10.90 7.35 -37.33
CA ALA A 345 -10.61 8.18 -38.50
C ALA A 345 -9.46 7.60 -39.35
N GLN A 346 -8.40 7.12 -38.71
CA GLN A 346 -7.28 6.46 -39.39
C GLN A 346 -7.68 5.14 -40.04
N GLU A 347 -8.50 4.33 -39.36
CA GLU A 347 -9.04 3.08 -39.90
C GLU A 347 -9.93 3.34 -41.11
N ASN A 348 -10.85 4.30 -41.03
CA ASN A 348 -11.71 4.69 -42.15
C ASN A 348 -10.90 5.20 -43.34
N TRP A 349 -9.85 6.00 -43.11
CA TRP A 349 -8.98 6.47 -44.19
C TRP A 349 -8.25 5.33 -44.89
N LYS A 350 -7.70 4.37 -44.14
CA LYS A 350 -7.05 3.18 -44.72
C LYS A 350 -8.01 2.36 -45.58
N GLU A 351 -9.26 2.21 -45.13
CA GLU A 351 -10.27 1.51 -45.93
C GLU A 351 -10.65 2.29 -47.20
N LEU A 352 -10.76 3.61 -47.12
CA LEU A 352 -10.97 4.45 -48.31
C LEU A 352 -9.82 4.36 -49.31
N GLU A 353 -8.57 4.32 -48.83
CA GLU A 353 -7.38 4.10 -49.67
C GLU A 353 -7.48 2.75 -50.42
N GLN A 354 -7.91 1.69 -49.73
CA GLN A 354 -8.09 0.37 -50.34
C GLN A 354 -9.18 0.34 -51.42
N GLN A 355 -10.22 1.18 -51.27
CA GLN A 355 -11.33 1.29 -52.22
C GLN A 355 -11.03 2.31 -53.34
N GLY A 356 -9.86 2.94 -53.36
CA GLY A 356 -9.47 3.93 -54.36
C GLY A 356 -10.22 5.26 -54.28
N LEU A 357 -10.89 5.56 -53.16
CA LEU A 357 -11.76 6.72 -52.97
C LEU A 357 -11.04 7.98 -52.43
N THR A 358 -9.72 7.92 -52.26
CA THR A 358 -8.92 9.01 -51.67
C THR A 358 -8.28 9.93 -52.70
N ASN A 359 -8.43 9.64 -54.00
CA ASN A 359 -7.82 10.44 -55.07
C ASN A 359 -8.34 11.89 -55.03
N GLY A 360 -7.42 12.85 -55.02
CA GLY A 360 -7.76 14.28 -55.03
C GLY A 360 -8.08 14.88 -53.65
N TYR A 361 -7.98 14.11 -52.56
CA TYR A 361 -8.21 14.60 -51.20
C TYR A 361 -6.92 14.75 -50.41
N ASP A 362 -6.81 15.82 -49.60
CA ASP A 362 -5.73 15.96 -48.63
C ASP A 362 -5.98 15.06 -47.40
N LYS A 363 -5.05 14.12 -47.18
CA LYS A 363 -5.12 13.14 -46.09
C LYS A 363 -5.24 13.79 -44.71
N ASN A 364 -4.48 14.84 -44.45
CA ASN A 364 -4.45 15.46 -43.12
C ASN A 364 -5.76 16.17 -42.81
N SER A 365 -6.28 16.95 -43.75
CA SER A 365 -7.57 17.63 -43.66
C SER A 365 -8.71 16.61 -43.46
N GLN A 366 -8.73 15.53 -44.24
CA GLN A 366 -9.76 14.50 -44.14
C GLN A 366 -9.69 13.73 -42.82
N LEU A 367 -8.48 13.40 -42.34
CA LEU A 367 -8.31 12.78 -41.02
C LEU A 367 -8.80 13.68 -39.89
N GLN A 368 -8.58 15.00 -39.97
CA GLN A 368 -9.11 15.95 -38.98
C GLN A 368 -10.65 16.03 -39.03
N GLU A 369 -11.23 16.10 -40.23
CA GLU A 369 -12.68 16.10 -40.42
C GLU A 369 -13.33 14.81 -39.88
N PHE A 370 -12.77 13.66 -40.23
CA PHE A 370 -13.25 12.35 -39.78
C PHE A 370 -13.12 12.21 -38.27
N ALA A 371 -11.99 12.62 -37.68
CA ALA A 371 -11.78 12.56 -36.24
C ALA A 371 -12.77 13.46 -35.49
N LYS A 372 -13.04 14.67 -36.01
CA LYS A 372 -14.03 15.59 -35.44
C LYS A 372 -15.44 15.02 -35.51
N TYR A 373 -15.84 14.47 -36.65
CA TYR A 373 -17.14 13.81 -36.81
C TYR A 373 -17.29 12.63 -35.83
N ASN A 374 -16.33 11.70 -35.82
CA ASN A 374 -16.37 10.52 -34.97
C ASN A 374 -16.38 10.88 -33.49
N LEU A 375 -15.63 11.92 -33.09
CA LEU A 375 -15.65 12.43 -31.72
C LEU A 375 -17.05 12.91 -31.32
N ASN A 376 -17.67 13.75 -32.14
CA ASN A 376 -19.03 14.24 -31.90
C ASN A 376 -20.04 13.09 -31.83
N PHE A 377 -19.90 12.10 -32.72
CA PHE A 377 -20.78 10.94 -32.79
C PHE A 377 -20.66 10.06 -31.53
N LEU A 378 -19.43 9.78 -31.08
CA LEU A 378 -19.16 9.01 -29.87
C LEU A 378 -19.68 9.74 -28.62
N VAL A 379 -19.43 11.05 -28.51
CA VAL A 379 -19.93 11.88 -27.39
C VAL A 379 -21.46 11.88 -27.35
N ALA A 380 -22.12 12.05 -28.50
CA ALA A 380 -23.59 12.02 -28.57
C ALA A 380 -24.15 10.63 -28.22
N SER A 381 -23.48 9.57 -28.67
CA SER A 381 -23.84 8.19 -28.35
C SER A 381 -23.71 7.88 -26.85
N ASP A 382 -22.64 8.33 -26.21
CA ASP A 382 -22.45 8.17 -24.77
C ASP A 382 -23.48 8.96 -23.96
N ARG A 383 -23.79 10.20 -24.37
CA ARG A 383 -24.86 11.01 -23.74
C ARG A 383 -26.22 10.31 -23.79
N LEU A 384 -26.55 9.71 -24.92
CA LEU A 384 -27.80 8.95 -25.08
C LEU A 384 -27.82 7.71 -24.19
N LYS A 385 -26.70 6.99 -24.06
CA LYS A 385 -26.58 5.85 -23.13
C LYS A 385 -26.70 6.26 -21.67
N MET A 386 -26.21 7.45 -21.33
CA MET A 386 -26.27 7.98 -19.96
C MET A 386 -27.68 8.43 -19.58
N ASN A 387 -28.38 9.06 -20.51
CA ASN A 387 -29.75 9.51 -20.32
C ASN A 387 -30.52 9.38 -21.63
N ASN A 388 -31.31 8.31 -21.74
CA ASN A 388 -32.11 8.02 -22.92
C ASN A 388 -33.36 8.90 -22.94
N ASN A 389 -33.23 10.08 -23.55
CA ASN A 389 -34.33 11.03 -23.70
C ASN A 389 -34.39 11.58 -25.13
N PRO A 390 -35.53 12.17 -25.55
CA PRO A 390 -35.68 12.72 -26.90
C PRO A 390 -34.61 13.74 -27.27
N ILE A 391 -34.21 14.61 -26.34
CA ILE A 391 -33.19 15.65 -26.57
C ILE A 391 -31.85 15.02 -26.99
N ASN A 392 -31.40 13.97 -26.30
CA ASN A 392 -30.17 13.28 -26.62
C ASN A 392 -30.28 12.44 -27.90
N MET A 393 -31.47 11.89 -28.20
CA MET A 393 -31.72 11.22 -29.48
C MET A 393 -31.60 12.19 -30.66
N PHE A 394 -32.24 13.36 -30.58
CA PHE A 394 -32.15 14.39 -31.63
C PHE A 394 -30.71 14.89 -31.81
N LYS A 395 -29.99 15.18 -30.72
CA LYS A 395 -28.58 15.57 -30.80
C LYS A 395 -27.71 14.53 -31.52
N LYS A 396 -27.94 13.23 -31.27
CA LYS A 396 -27.21 12.17 -31.98
C LYS A 396 -27.57 12.16 -33.47
N ARG A 397 -28.85 12.27 -33.80
CA ARG A 397 -29.33 12.34 -35.19
C ARG A 397 -28.75 13.55 -35.94
N ASP A 398 -28.67 14.72 -35.30
CA ASP A 398 -28.09 15.93 -35.89
C ASP A 398 -26.61 15.73 -36.26
N VAL A 399 -25.87 14.96 -35.46
CA VAL A 399 -24.49 14.58 -35.77
C VAL A 399 -24.46 13.60 -36.93
N GLU A 400 -25.31 12.57 -36.94
CA GLU A 400 -25.40 11.58 -38.02
C GLU A 400 -25.68 12.22 -39.39
N LEU A 401 -26.52 13.26 -39.44
CA LEU A 401 -26.81 14.03 -40.66
C LEU A 401 -25.60 14.80 -41.21
N LYS A 402 -24.63 15.14 -40.33
CA LYS A 402 -23.39 15.84 -40.67
C LYS A 402 -22.24 14.90 -41.01
N LYS A 403 -22.51 13.62 -41.31
CA LYS A 403 -21.48 12.65 -41.72
C LYS A 403 -20.76 13.12 -42.99
N PRO A 404 -19.42 13.14 -43.02
CA PRO A 404 -18.63 13.44 -44.21
C PRO A 404 -18.99 12.54 -45.40
N GLU A 405 -18.98 13.10 -46.60
CA GLU A 405 -19.46 12.40 -47.81
C GLU A 405 -18.65 11.14 -48.12
N LEU A 406 -17.32 11.19 -47.99
CA LEU A 406 -16.44 10.03 -48.14
C LEU A 406 -16.82 8.88 -47.18
N LEU A 407 -17.21 9.19 -45.94
CA LEU A 407 -17.66 8.17 -44.99
C LEU A 407 -19.04 7.60 -45.35
N LYS A 408 -19.92 8.38 -45.99
CA LYS A 408 -21.19 7.85 -46.53
C LYS A 408 -20.95 6.90 -47.70
N GLN A 409 -20.02 7.25 -48.60
CA GLN A 409 -19.62 6.38 -49.72
C GLN A 409 -19.04 5.07 -49.21
N LEU A 410 -18.14 5.14 -48.22
CA LEU A 410 -17.60 3.97 -47.54
C LEU A 410 -18.69 3.09 -46.91
N ASP A 411 -19.67 3.70 -46.21
CA ASP A 411 -20.81 2.97 -45.65
C ASP A 411 -21.67 2.30 -46.74
N ALA A 412 -21.86 2.95 -47.90
CA ALA A 412 -22.61 2.38 -49.02
C ALA A 412 -21.88 1.16 -49.62
N ILE A 413 -20.56 1.24 -49.80
CA ILE A 413 -19.73 0.11 -50.23
C ILE A 413 -19.85 -1.04 -49.22
N LYS A 414 -19.62 -0.78 -47.93
CA LYS A 414 -19.74 -1.80 -46.87
C LYS A 414 -21.10 -2.48 -46.86
N ARG A 415 -22.19 -1.73 -47.08
CA ARG A 415 -23.54 -2.28 -47.20
C ARG A 415 -23.64 -3.19 -48.42
N SER A 416 -23.20 -2.74 -49.59
CA SER A 416 -23.23 -3.54 -50.82
C SER A 416 -22.44 -4.84 -50.68
N GLU A 417 -21.22 -4.80 -50.15
CA GLU A 417 -20.37 -5.96 -49.89
C GLU A 417 -21.04 -6.95 -48.92
N LYS A 418 -21.72 -6.45 -47.88
CA LYS A 418 -22.47 -7.28 -46.95
C LYS A 418 -23.64 -7.99 -47.64
N TYR A 419 -24.42 -7.28 -48.46
CA TYR A 419 -25.51 -7.90 -49.22
C TYR A 419 -24.99 -8.95 -50.20
N THR A 420 -23.90 -8.66 -50.92
CA THR A 420 -23.26 -9.63 -51.84
C THR A 420 -22.72 -10.85 -51.10
N LYS A 421 -22.15 -10.69 -49.90
CA LYS A 421 -21.66 -11.81 -49.07
C LYS A 421 -22.80 -12.68 -48.54
N VAL A 422 -23.91 -12.06 -48.10
CA VAL A 422 -25.11 -12.80 -47.68
C VAL A 422 -25.72 -13.56 -48.85
N ALA A 423 -25.85 -12.94 -50.01
CA ALA A 423 -26.33 -13.58 -51.23
C ALA A 423 -25.42 -14.74 -51.67
N LYS A 424 -24.09 -14.56 -51.67
CA LYS A 424 -23.12 -15.64 -51.98
C LYS A 424 -23.17 -16.80 -50.98
N ASN A 425 -23.40 -16.53 -49.70
CA ASN A 425 -23.55 -17.58 -48.69
C ASN A 425 -24.89 -18.31 -48.79
N GLN A 426 -25.95 -17.65 -49.28
CA GLN A 426 -27.24 -18.27 -49.55
C GLN A 426 -27.26 -19.08 -50.87
N LEU A 427 -26.36 -18.77 -51.79
CA LEU A 427 -26.17 -19.48 -53.07
C LEU A 427 -25.13 -20.61 -53.01
N LYS A 428 -24.39 -20.75 -51.89
CA LYS A 428 -23.57 -21.94 -51.60
C LYS A 428 -24.46 -23.01 -50.96
N TRP A 429 -25.20 -23.72 -51.80
CA TRP A 429 -25.75 -25.04 -51.49
C TRP A 429 -24.94 -26.10 -52.21
#